data_AF-A0A6B3CBW5-F1
#
_entry.id   AF-A0A6B3CBW5-F1
#
_cell.length_a   1.000
_cell.length_b   1.000
_cell.length_c   1.000
_cell.angle_alpha   90.00
_cell.angle_beta   90.00
_cell.angle_gamma   90.00
#
_symmetry.space_group_name_H-M   'P 1'
#
loop_
_entity.id
_entity.type
_entity.pdbx_description
1 polymer ?
#
loop_
_entity_poly.entity_id
_entity_poly.type
_entity_poly.pdbx_seq_one_letter_code
_entity_poly.pdbx_strand_id
1 'polypeptide(L)' 'EGITTVEIHRSRPDWFLFTDGVAPGPPDHPGETPEQVGERADRVLATVEAAFADTEGCVVLVAHGHFLRVLTA' A
#
# COMPACT_ATOMS: atom_id res chain seq x y z
N GLU A 1 -6.95 11.44 -1.70
CA GLU A 1 -8.00 10.50 -2.17
C GLU A 1 -9.03 11.25 -3.01
N GLY A 2 -9.92 10.56 -3.73
CA GLY A 2 -11.00 11.20 -4.49
C GLY A 2 -10.60 11.95 -5.77
N ILE A 3 -9.34 11.81 -6.20
CA ILE A 3 -8.80 12.40 -7.43
C ILE A 3 -8.30 11.30 -8.35
N THR A 4 -8.50 11.47 -9.65
CA THR A 4 -8.04 10.52 -10.67
C THR A 4 -6.55 10.70 -10.95
N THR A 5 -5.91 9.64 -11.43
CA THR A 5 -4.51 9.71 -11.90
C THR A 5 -4.33 10.79 -12.96
N VAL A 6 -5.30 10.96 -13.88
CA VAL A 6 -5.28 12.01 -14.90
C VAL A 6 -5.24 13.40 -14.28
N GLU A 7 -5.98 13.64 -13.19
CA GLU A 7 -5.95 14.93 -12.48
C GLU A 7 -4.63 15.15 -11.75
N ILE A 8 -4.04 14.10 -11.15
CA ILE A 8 -2.72 14.19 -10.51
C ILE A 8 -1.65 14.57 -11.55
N HIS A 9 -1.66 13.91 -12.71
CA HIS A 9 -0.69 14.17 -13.78
C HIS A 9 -0.77 15.58 -14.37
N ARG A 10 -1.88 16.32 -14.18
CA ARG A 10 -1.96 17.74 -14.59
C ARG A 10 -0.99 18.63 -13.82
N SER A 11 -0.70 18.31 -12.56
CA SER A 11 0.22 19.08 -11.70
C SER A 11 1.53 18.36 -11.42
N ARG A 12 1.55 17.03 -11.51
CA ARG A 12 2.73 16.19 -11.31
C ARG A 12 2.84 15.17 -12.44
N PRO A 13 3.32 15.55 -13.64
CA PRO A 13 3.29 14.70 -14.84
C PRO A 13 4.00 13.35 -14.69
N ASP A 14 5.11 13.33 -13.95
CA ASP A 14 5.94 12.13 -13.75
C ASP A 14 5.51 11.30 -12.52
N TRP A 15 4.40 11.68 -11.88
CA TRP A 15 3.96 11.02 -10.65
C TRP A 15 3.60 9.56 -10.87
N PHE A 16 4.16 8.72 -10.02
CA PHE A 16 3.82 7.31 -9.93
C PHE A 16 3.65 6.90 -8.46
N LEU A 17 2.48 6.34 -8.13
CA LEU A 17 2.08 6.07 -6.75
C LEU A 17 3.12 5.28 -5.93
N PHE A 18 3.76 4.29 -6.55
CA PHE A 18 4.67 3.38 -5.85
C PHE A 18 6.06 3.97 -5.58
N THR A 19 6.43 5.06 -6.24
CA THR A 19 7.71 5.76 -6.03
C THR A 19 7.53 7.09 -5.32
N ASP A 20 6.44 7.80 -5.60
CA ASP A 20 6.22 9.16 -5.12
C ASP A 20 5.23 9.25 -3.95
N GLY A 21 4.53 8.15 -3.64
CA GLY A 21 3.49 8.12 -2.61
C GLY A 21 2.31 9.02 -2.93
N VAL A 22 1.53 9.35 -1.90
CA VAL A 22 0.46 10.36 -2.01
C VAL A 22 0.98 11.74 -1.64
N ALA A 23 0.36 12.79 -2.18
CA ALA A 23 0.62 14.14 -1.70
C ALA A 23 0.24 14.26 -0.21
N PRO A 24 0.98 15.04 0.61
CA PRO A 24 0.61 15.29 1.99
C PRO A 24 -0.83 15.80 2.06
N GLY A 25 -1.68 15.05 2.75
CA GLY A 25 -3.06 15.48 2.99
C GLY A 25 -3.16 16.45 4.17
N PRO A 26 -4.38 16.88 4.54
CA PRO A 26 -4.60 17.73 5.71
C PRO A 26 -4.15 17.01 7.00
N PRO A 27 -3.97 17.72 8.12
CA PRO A 27 -3.50 17.12 9.39
C PRO A 27 -4.30 15.91 9.85
N ASP A 28 -5.61 15.87 9.56
CA ASP A 28 -6.49 14.75 9.93
C ASP A 28 -6.29 13.52 9.03
N HIS A 29 -5.71 13.69 7.83
CA HIS A 29 -5.48 12.66 6.83
C HIS A 29 -4.16 12.87 6.09
N PRO A 30 -2.99 12.71 6.75
CA PRO A 30 -1.69 13.12 6.21
C PRO A 30 -1.22 12.30 5.00
N GLY A 31 -1.85 11.15 4.70
CA GLY A 31 -1.41 10.21 3.67
C GLY A 31 -0.29 9.28 4.15
N GLU A 32 0.12 8.34 3.29
CA GLU A 32 1.25 7.41 3.55
C GLU A 32 2.32 7.55 2.47
N THR A 33 3.58 7.51 2.89
CA THR A 33 4.75 7.36 2.00
C THR A 33 4.91 5.91 1.53
N PRO A 34 5.61 5.63 0.41
CA PRO A 34 5.88 4.26 -0.02
C PRO A 34 6.56 3.41 1.07
N GLU A 35 7.49 4.00 1.82
CA GLU A 35 8.21 3.34 2.92
C GLU A 35 7.25 2.92 4.04
N GLN A 36 6.35 3.81 4.46
CA GLN A 36 5.36 3.50 5.50
C GLN A 36 4.40 2.38 5.08
N VAL A 37 4.01 2.34 3.79
CA VAL A 37 3.17 1.26 3.26
C VAL A 37 3.97 -0.05 3.22
N GLY A 38 5.25 -0.01 2.88
CA GLY A 38 6.17 -1.16 2.93
C GLY A 38 6.30 -1.73 4.34
N GLU A 39 6.60 -0.89 5.34
CA GLU A 39 6.69 -1.30 6.75
C GLU A 39 5.36 -1.91 7.26
N ARG A 40 4.23 -1.43 6.75
CA ARG A 40 2.91 -2.02 7.06
C ARG A 40 2.69 -3.35 6.35
N ALA A 41 3.18 -3.52 5.13
CA ALA A 41 3.16 -4.79 4.41
C ALA A 41 4.02 -5.83 5.13
N ASP A 42 5.22 -5.48 5.57
CA ASP A 42 6.13 -6.38 6.31
C ASP A 42 5.48 -6.92 7.59
N ARG A 43 4.78 -6.06 8.34
CA ARG A 43 4.03 -6.48 9.54
C ARG A 43 2.90 -7.46 9.20
N VAL A 44 2.23 -7.29 8.06
CA VAL A 44 1.22 -8.24 7.58
C VAL A 44 1.87 -9.56 7.18
N LEU A 45 2.99 -9.54 6.46
CA LEU A 45 3.72 -10.74 6.07
C LEU A 45 4.19 -11.54 7.29
N ALA A 46 4.71 -10.88 8.33
CA ALA A 46 5.06 -11.55 9.59
C ALA A 46 3.86 -12.25 10.25
N THR A 47 2.67 -11.65 10.15
CA THR A 47 1.43 -12.25 10.66
C THR A 47 1.01 -13.47 9.81
N VAL A 48 1.17 -13.36 8.49
CA VAL A 48 0.88 -14.45 7.54
C VAL A 48 1.82 -15.62 7.76
N GLU A 49 3.12 -15.38 7.95
CA GLU A 49 4.11 -16.42 8.22
C GLU A 49 3.77 -17.20 9.49
N ALA A 50 3.41 -16.49 10.57
CA ALA A 50 2.99 -17.13 11.83
C ALA A 50 1.72 -17.97 11.63
N ALA A 51 0.70 -17.43 10.96
CA ALA A 51 -0.54 -18.17 10.71
C ALA A 51 -0.35 -19.37 9.76
N PHE A 52 0.56 -19.26 8.79
CA PHE A 52 0.89 -20.34 7.86
C PHE A 52 1.61 -21.49 8.56
N ALA A 53 2.49 -21.19 9.53
CA ALA A 53 3.19 -22.22 10.31
C ALA A 53 2.25 -23.11 11.13
N ASP A 54 1.05 -22.60 11.48
CA ASP A 54 0.05 -23.29 12.30
C ASP A 54 -1.03 -24.01 11.47
N THR A 55 -0.86 -24.16 10.15
CA THR A 55 -1.85 -24.80 9.27
C THR A 55 -1.23 -25.66 8.17
N GLU A 56 -1.92 -26.74 7.78
CA GLU A 56 -1.58 -27.55 6.58
C GLU A 56 -2.17 -26.94 5.29
N GLY A 57 -2.93 -25.84 5.41
CA GLY A 57 -3.65 -25.20 4.32
C GLY A 57 -2.95 -23.97 3.73
N CYS A 58 -3.73 -22.94 3.44
CA CYS A 58 -3.22 -21.66 2.94
C CYS A 58 -3.81 -20.48 3.74
N VAL A 59 -3.10 -19.36 3.73
CA VAL A 59 -3.58 -18.08 4.26
C VAL A 59 -4.13 -17.26 3.10
N VAL A 60 -5.36 -16.77 3.24
CA VAL A 60 -6.03 -15.94 2.22
C VAL A 60 -6.10 -14.49 2.71
N LEU A 61 -5.58 -13.57 1.90
CA LEU A 61 -5.65 -12.13 2.16
C LEU A 61 -6.71 -11.47 1.28
N VAL A 62 -7.63 -10.71 1.90
CA VAL A 62 -8.61 -9.87 1.20
C VAL A 62 -8.29 -8.41 1.50
N ALA A 63 -7.86 -7.67 0.48
CA ALA A 63 -7.44 -6.28 0.62
C ALA A 63 -7.66 -5.50 -0.69
N HIS A 64 -7.04 -4.33 -0.79
CA HIS A 64 -7.19 -3.41 -1.92
C HIS A 64 -6.05 -3.56 -2.92
N GLY A 65 -6.33 -3.25 -4.19
CA GLY A 65 -5.42 -3.55 -5.30
C GLY A 65 -4.04 -2.90 -5.23
N HIS A 66 -3.87 -1.72 -4.64
CA HIS A 66 -2.53 -1.14 -4.46
C HIS A 66 -1.74 -1.85 -3.36
N PHE A 67 -2.38 -2.12 -2.22
CA PHE A 67 -1.70 -2.79 -1.11
C PHE A 67 -1.36 -4.25 -1.44
N LEU A 68 -2.23 -4.96 -2.17
CA LEU A 68 -1.94 -6.31 -2.66
C LEU A 68 -0.71 -6.37 -3.58
N ARG A 69 -0.46 -5.32 -4.37
CA ARG A 69 0.77 -5.24 -5.19
C ARG A 69 2.01 -5.02 -4.36
N VAL A 70 1.92 -4.25 -3.27
CA VAL A 70 3.04 -4.05 -2.33
C VAL A 70 3.38 -5.36 -1.62
N LEU A 71 2.38 -6.14 -1.22
CA LEU A 71 2.59 -7.45 -0.57
C LEU A 71 3.31 -8.50 -1.45
N THR A 72 3.38 -8.29 -2.77
CA THR A 72 3.97 -9.22 -3.73
C THR A 72 5.16 -8.63 -4.49
N ALA A 73 5.71 -7.51 -4.02
CA ALA A 73 6.72 -6.72 -4.73
C ALA A 73 8.12 -7.36 -4.71
#